data_AF-A0A3C1K430-F1
#
_entry.id   AF-A0A3C1K430-F1
#
_cell.length_a   1.000
_cell.length_b   1.000
_cell.length_c   1.000
_cell.angle_alpha   90.00
_cell.angle_beta   90.00
_cell.angle_gamma   90.00
#
_symmetry.space_group_name_H-M   'P 1'
#
loop_
_entity.id
_entity.type
_entity.pdbx_description
1 polymer ?
#
loop_
_entity_poly.entity_id
_entity_poly.type
_entity_poly.pdbx_seq_one_letter_code
_entity_poly.pdbx_strand_id
1 'polypeptide(L)'
;MSQPIDFWTLLTLTQEHISENYAAELTDKDKLSQLKSYIEKYLRDMNYTVEGSTQNELVDKIFCEMAQYSILTKYLGSPNLEEININSWNDIALTYLDGSIIKIKEHFNSPQHAVDIIKRSQRYDY
;
A
#
# COMPACT_ATOMS: atom_id res chain seq x y z
N MET A 1 -15.38 -1.32 -22.86
CA MET A 1 -15.62 -0.13 -22.00
C MET A 1 -14.97 -0.41 -20.67
N SER A 2 -14.19 0.53 -20.12
CA SER A 2 -13.59 0.36 -18.78
C SER A 2 -14.67 0.45 -17.71
N GLN A 3 -14.48 -0.29 -16.62
CA GLN A 3 -15.40 -0.29 -15.50
C GLN A 3 -14.87 0.63 -14.40
N PRO A 4 -15.56 1.76 -14.09
CA PRO A 4 -15.18 2.61 -12.97
C PRO A 4 -15.44 1.86 -11.66
N ILE A 5 -14.47 1.92 -10.74
CA ILE A 5 -14.55 1.25 -9.45
C ILE A 5 -13.86 2.09 -8.38
N ASP A 6 -14.33 1.95 -7.13
CA ASP A 6 -13.64 2.50 -5.97
C ASP A 6 -12.31 1.77 -5.72
N PHE A 7 -11.29 2.52 -5.28
CA PHE A 7 -9.96 1.98 -5.05
C PHE A 7 -9.93 0.86 -4.00
N TRP A 8 -10.63 1.02 -2.89
CA TRP A 8 -10.60 0.04 -1.79
C TRP A 8 -11.34 -1.24 -2.16
N THR A 9 -12.42 -1.11 -2.94
CA THR A 9 -13.12 -2.27 -3.51
C THR A 9 -12.19 -3.04 -4.46
N LEU A 10 -11.48 -2.33 -5.34
CA LEU A 10 -10.53 -2.94 -6.26
C LEU A 10 -9.34 -3.59 -5.55
N LEU A 11 -8.85 -2.98 -4.47
CA LEU A 11 -7.81 -3.56 -3.63
C LEU A 11 -8.26 -4.90 -3.05
N THR A 12 -9.47 -4.97 -2.48
CA THR A 12 -10.02 -6.22 -1.95
C THR A 12 -10.14 -7.30 -3.02
N LEU A 13 -10.74 -6.98 -4.18
CA LEU A 13 -10.88 -7.93 -5.29
C LEU A 13 -9.52 -8.43 -5.80
N THR A 14 -8.53 -7.54 -5.86
CA THR A 14 -7.16 -7.92 -6.25
C THR A 14 -6.53 -8.82 -5.20
N GLN A 15 -6.66 -8.50 -3.91
CA GLN A 15 -6.14 -9.34 -2.83
C GLN A 15 -6.75 -10.75 -2.83
N GLU A 16 -8.07 -10.85 -3.03
CA GLU A 16 -8.79 -12.12 -3.16
C GLU A 16 -8.27 -12.92 -4.36
N HIS A 17 -8.25 -12.30 -5.55
CA HIS A 17 -7.76 -12.94 -6.75
C HIS A 17 -6.32 -13.46 -6.59
N ILE A 18 -5.44 -12.66 -6.00
CA ILE A 18 -4.05 -13.05 -5.81
C ILE A 18 -3.92 -14.19 -4.80
N SER A 19 -4.67 -14.14 -3.71
CA SER A 19 -4.66 -15.18 -2.67
C SER A 19 -5.21 -16.51 -3.19
N GLU A 20 -6.22 -16.49 -4.05
CA GLU A 20 -6.81 -17.71 -4.62
C GLU A 20 -5.91 -18.35 -5.69
N ASN A 21 -5.22 -17.54 -6.50
CA ASN A 21 -4.55 -18.02 -7.71
C ASN A 21 -3.03 -18.14 -7.58
N TYR A 22 -2.42 -17.44 -6.61
CA TYR A 22 -0.96 -17.35 -6.50
C TYR A 22 -0.43 -17.54 -5.06
N ALA A 23 -1.23 -18.08 -4.14
CA ALA A 23 -0.81 -18.26 -2.75
C ALA A 23 0.41 -19.18 -2.58
N ALA A 24 0.52 -20.23 -3.40
CA ALA A 24 1.66 -21.15 -3.35
C ALA A 24 2.95 -20.46 -3.83
N GLU A 25 2.81 -19.61 -4.84
CA GLU A 25 3.89 -18.86 -5.46
C GLU A 25 4.40 -17.79 -4.50
N LEU A 26 3.54 -17.07 -3.77
CA LEU A 26 3.90 -15.94 -2.92
C LEU A 26 4.41 -16.32 -1.51
N THR A 27 4.79 -17.58 -1.29
CA THR A 27 5.37 -18.05 -0.02
C THR A 27 6.79 -17.55 0.23
N ASP A 28 7.49 -17.06 -0.81
CA ASP A 28 8.88 -16.62 -0.74
C ASP A 28 9.00 -15.09 -0.84
N LYS A 29 9.81 -14.48 0.04
CA LYS A 29 10.01 -13.02 0.12
C LYS A 29 10.64 -12.44 -1.15
N ASP A 30 11.42 -13.23 -1.89
CA ASP A 30 12.07 -12.80 -3.14
C ASP A 30 11.09 -12.65 -4.32
N LYS A 31 9.82 -13.03 -4.15
CA LYS A 31 8.80 -13.00 -5.20
C LYS A 31 7.90 -11.76 -5.16
N LEU A 32 8.27 -10.73 -4.40
CA LEU A 32 7.60 -9.42 -4.43
C LEU A 32 7.54 -8.81 -5.85
N SER A 33 8.57 -9.06 -6.67
CA SER A 33 8.58 -8.66 -8.08
C SER A 33 7.50 -9.39 -8.91
N GLN A 34 7.15 -10.63 -8.55
CA GLN A 34 6.08 -11.39 -9.19
C GLN A 34 4.70 -10.86 -8.79
N LEU A 35 4.52 -10.47 -7.52
CA LEU A 35 3.26 -9.88 -7.04
C LEU A 35 2.83 -8.68 -7.90
N LYS A 36 3.76 -7.75 -8.18
CA LYS A 36 3.46 -6.58 -9.02
C LYS A 36 2.99 -6.98 -10.43
N SER A 37 3.65 -7.98 -11.01
CA SER A 37 3.28 -8.51 -12.34
C SER A 37 1.89 -9.17 -12.34
N TYR A 38 1.52 -9.86 -11.26
CA TYR A 38 0.19 -10.47 -11.13
C TYR A 38 -0.91 -9.41 -10.93
N ILE A 39 -0.65 -8.36 -10.16
CA ILE A 39 -1.55 -7.20 -10.03
C ILE A 39 -1.79 -6.55 -11.39
N GLU A 40 -0.73 -6.27 -12.15
CA GLU A 40 -0.83 -5.68 -13.49
C GLU A 40 -1.67 -6.54 -14.43
N LYS A 41 -1.42 -7.86 -14.44
CA LYS A 41 -2.21 -8.80 -15.23
C LYS A 41 -3.69 -8.76 -14.84
N TYR A 42 -4.01 -8.85 -13.55
CA TYR A 42 -5.38 -8.85 -13.08
C TYR A 42 -6.14 -7.57 -13.48
N LEU A 43 -5.53 -6.40 -13.27
CA LEU A 43 -6.12 -5.11 -13.64
C LEU A 43 -6.39 -5.00 -15.14
N ARG A 44 -5.45 -5.47 -15.96
CA ARG A 44 -5.59 -5.47 -17.42
C ARG A 44 -6.72 -6.39 -17.88
N ASP A 45 -6.80 -7.58 -17.31
CA ASP A 45 -7.77 -8.60 -17.71
C ASP A 45 -9.20 -8.19 -17.29
N MET A 46 -9.37 -7.53 -16.15
CA MET A 46 -10.67 -7.03 -15.68
C MET A 46 -11.07 -5.66 -16.24
N ASN A 47 -10.12 -4.93 -16.83
CA ASN A 47 -10.35 -3.62 -17.45
C ASN A 47 -10.98 -2.58 -16.50
N TYR A 48 -10.53 -2.58 -15.23
CA TYR A 48 -10.94 -1.62 -14.21
C TYR A 48 -10.20 -0.29 -14.36
N THR A 49 -10.89 0.80 -14.00
CA THR A 49 -10.31 2.15 -13.91
C THR A 49 -10.73 2.82 -12.61
N VAL A 50 -9.81 3.51 -11.95
CA VAL A 50 -10.08 4.37 -10.80
C VAL A 50 -9.92 5.81 -11.23
N GLU A 51 -10.87 6.68 -10.86
CA GLU A 51 -10.82 8.09 -11.21
C GLU A 51 -9.51 8.74 -10.73
N GLY A 52 -8.89 9.53 -11.61
CA GLY A 52 -7.65 10.24 -11.30
C GLY A 52 -6.38 9.38 -11.22
N SER A 53 -6.45 8.10 -11.59
CA SER A 53 -5.26 7.22 -11.65
C SER A 53 -5.05 6.66 -13.05
N THR A 54 -3.81 6.71 -13.53
CA THR A 54 -3.39 5.89 -14.67
C THR A 54 -3.29 4.41 -14.25
N GLN A 55 -3.26 3.50 -15.23
CA GLN A 55 -3.12 2.08 -14.94
C GLN A 55 -1.82 1.75 -14.18
N ASN A 56 -0.70 2.39 -14.55
CA ASN A 56 0.58 2.18 -13.87
C ASN A 56 0.55 2.68 -12.43
N GLU A 57 0.02 3.89 -12.19
CA GLU A 57 -0.15 4.42 -10.84
C GLU A 57 -1.07 3.53 -9.99
N LEU A 58 -2.10 2.96 -10.60
CA LEU A 58 -3.02 2.05 -9.92
C LEU A 58 -2.35 0.74 -9.53
N VAL A 59 -1.54 0.15 -10.42
CA VAL A 59 -0.70 -1.02 -10.11
C VAL A 59 0.23 -0.72 -8.94
N ASP A 60 0.94 0.41 -8.99
CA ASP A 60 1.87 0.83 -7.93
C ASP A 60 1.16 1.03 -6.59
N LYS A 61 -0.02 1.67 -6.62
CA LYS A 61 -0.79 1.94 -5.41
C LYS A 61 -1.32 0.64 -4.78
N ILE A 62 -1.85 -0.29 -5.57
CA ILE A 62 -2.30 -1.60 -5.06
C ILE A 62 -1.11 -2.40 -4.52
N PHE A 63 0.02 -2.41 -5.24
CA PHE A 63 1.23 -3.07 -4.77
C PHE A 63 1.72 -2.50 -3.43
N CYS A 64 1.74 -1.18 -3.29
CA CYS A 64 2.11 -0.49 -2.05
C CYS A 64 1.21 -0.91 -0.87
N GLU A 65 -0.11 -0.97 -1.08
CA GLU A 65 -1.08 -1.40 -0.07
C GLU A 65 -0.94 -2.89 0.30
N MET A 66 -0.63 -3.76 -0.66
CA MET A 66 -0.52 -5.20 -0.43
C MET A 66 0.81 -5.61 0.21
N ALA A 67 1.92 -4.99 -0.19
CA ALA A 67 3.26 -5.48 0.13
C ALA A 67 4.14 -4.51 0.92
N GLN A 68 3.83 -3.21 0.93
CA GLN A 68 4.66 -2.20 1.57
C GLN A 68 3.97 -1.64 2.81
N TYR A 69 4.15 -0.37 3.13
CA TYR A 69 3.66 0.26 4.36
C TYR A 69 2.62 1.35 4.06
N SER A 70 1.86 1.18 2.97
CA SER A 70 0.85 2.15 2.52
C SER A 70 1.47 3.56 2.44
N ILE A 71 0.79 4.58 2.96
CA ILE A 71 1.20 5.97 3.00
C ILE A 71 2.55 6.22 3.69
N LEU A 72 3.02 5.28 4.53
CA LEU A 72 4.32 5.39 5.21
C LEU A 72 5.48 5.05 4.30
N THR A 73 5.26 4.27 3.25
CA THR A 73 6.31 3.73 2.38
C THR A 73 7.27 4.81 1.87
N LYS A 74 6.74 5.97 1.48
CA LYS A 74 7.54 7.08 0.93
C LYS A 74 8.41 7.80 1.97
N TYR A 75 8.15 7.58 3.26
CA TYR A 75 8.84 8.22 4.36
C TYR A 75 9.91 7.30 4.98
N LEU A 76 9.69 5.99 4.92
CA LEU A 76 10.63 5.00 5.45
C LEU A 76 11.96 5.03 4.69
N GLY A 77 13.06 5.11 5.44
CA GLY A 77 14.42 5.21 4.89
C GLY A 77 14.81 6.59 4.36
N SER A 78 13.97 7.61 4.54
CA SER A 78 14.34 9.00 4.21
C SER A 78 15.49 9.47 5.10
N PRO A 79 16.60 9.99 4.53
CA PRO A 79 17.76 10.44 5.31
C PRO A 79 17.49 11.72 6.12
N ASN A 80 16.38 12.40 5.84
CA ASN A 80 16.02 13.68 6.49
C ASN A 80 14.93 13.52 7.55
N LEU A 81 14.34 12.33 7.67
CA LEU A 81 13.24 12.05 8.58
C LEU A 81 13.77 11.40 9.85
N GLU A 82 13.40 11.96 10.99
CA GLU A 82 13.77 11.44 12.31
C GLU A 82 12.71 10.49 12.85
N GLU A 83 11.44 10.91 12.80
CA GLU A 83 10.34 10.19 13.44
C GLU A 83 9.05 10.26 12.62
N ILE A 84 8.29 9.15 12.63
CA ILE A 84 6.91 9.08 12.16
C ILE A 84 6.02 8.84 13.38
N ASN A 85 5.24 9.86 13.75
CA ASN A 85 4.27 9.80 14.82
C ASN A 85 2.87 9.49 14.27
N ILE A 86 2.27 8.39 14.73
CA ILE A 86 0.90 7.99 14.35
C ILE A 86 0.01 8.12 15.58
N ASN A 87 -0.64 9.27 15.73
CA ASN A 87 -1.51 9.55 16.89
C ASN A 87 -2.87 8.88 16.75
N SER A 88 -3.37 8.79 15.51
CA SER A 88 -4.56 8.05 15.13
C SER A 88 -4.44 7.62 13.67
N TRP A 89 -5.39 6.80 13.20
CA TRP A 89 -5.42 6.37 11.79
C TRP A 89 -5.50 7.54 10.81
N ASN A 90 -5.94 8.72 11.27
CA ASN A 90 -6.11 9.95 10.51
C ASN A 90 -5.33 11.16 11.05
N ASP A 91 -4.36 10.95 11.93
CA ASP A 91 -3.46 12.00 12.42
C ASP A 91 -2.03 11.47 12.47
N ILE A 92 -1.24 11.91 11.49
CA ILE A 92 0.15 11.50 11.31
C ILE A 92 1.02 12.75 11.26
N ALA A 93 2.07 12.76 12.08
CA ALA A 93 3.05 13.82 12.14
C ALA A 93 4.44 13.28 11.82
N LEU A 94 5.21 14.06 11.07
CA LEU A 94 6.58 13.77 10.70
C LEU A 94 7.50 14.74 11.41
N THR A 95 8.50 14.23 12.10
CA THR A 95 9.60 15.02 12.68
C THR A 95 10.81 14.87 11.78
N TYR A 96 11.35 15.99 11.29
CA TYR A 96 12.56 16.02 10.47
C TYR A 96 13.79 16.34 11.33
N LEU A 97 14.97 16.01 10.81
CA LEU A 97 16.25 16.22 11.51
C LEU A 97 16.56 17.69 11.87
N ASP A 98 15.90 18.65 11.23
CA ASP A 98 15.99 20.07 11.55
C ASP A 98 15.07 20.48 12.72
N GLY A 99 14.35 19.53 13.31
CA GLY A 99 13.38 19.73 14.38
C GLY A 99 12.00 20.19 13.90
N SER A 100 11.77 20.34 12.59
CA SER A 100 10.46 20.70 12.06
C SER A 100 9.46 19.54 12.20
N ILE A 101 8.22 19.88 12.57
CA ILE A 101 7.13 18.92 12.73
C ILE A 101 6.03 19.28 11.73
N ILE A 102 5.67 18.32 10.87
CA ILE A 102 4.66 18.52 9.82
C ILE A 102 3.57 17.45 9.97
N LYS A 103 2.31 17.90 10.11
CA LYS A 103 1.15 17.02 9.96
C LYS A 103 0.84 16.80 8.48
N ILE A 104 0.77 15.54 8.06
CA ILE A 104 0.46 15.20 6.67
C ILE A 104 -1.05 15.08 6.47
N LYS A 105 -1.49 15.28 5.22
CA LYS A 105 -2.92 15.17 4.88
C LYS A 105 -3.33 13.72 4.68
N GLU A 106 -2.39 12.88 4.27
CA GLU A 106 -2.61 11.46 4.05
C GLU A 106 -2.86 10.74 5.36
N HIS A 107 -3.76 9.78 5.30
CA HIS A 107 -4.18 8.97 6.42
C HIS A 107 -4.41 7.53 5.98
N PHE A 108 -4.41 6.61 6.95
CA PHE A 108 -4.86 5.26 6.70
C PHE A 108 -6.35 5.26 6.31
N ASN A 109 -6.82 4.18 5.70
CA ASN A 109 -8.23 4.10 5.29
C ASN A 109 -9.19 4.00 6.47
N SER A 110 -8.74 3.33 7.53
CA SER A 110 -9.53 3.01 8.70
C SER A 110 -8.62 2.69 9.89
N PRO A 111 -9.15 2.65 11.12
CA PRO A 111 -8.42 2.17 12.29
C PRO A 111 -7.81 0.77 12.08
N GLN A 112 -8.56 -0.15 11.47
CA GLN A 112 -8.08 -1.50 11.21
C GLN A 112 -6.96 -1.50 10.18
N HIS A 113 -7.08 -0.69 9.12
CA HIS A 113 -6.01 -0.55 8.13
C HIS A 113 -4.70 -0.08 8.78
N ALA A 114 -4.74 0.91 9.67
CA ALA A 114 -3.55 1.34 10.40
C ALA A 114 -2.92 0.20 11.22
N VAL A 115 -3.74 -0.57 11.95
CA VAL A 115 -3.27 -1.73 12.73
C VAL A 115 -2.60 -2.78 11.83
N ASP A 116 -3.19 -3.07 10.67
CA ASP A 116 -2.68 -4.08 9.74
C ASP A 116 -1.32 -3.68 9.16
N ILE A 117 -1.14 -2.40 8.81
CA ILE A 117 0.15 -1.87 8.32
C ILE A 117 1.22 -1.93 9.42
N ILE A 118 0.90 -1.55 10.66
CA ILE A 118 1.87 -1.59 11.76
C ILE A 118 2.28 -3.01 12.11
N LYS A 119 1.32 -3.96 12.15
CA LYS A 119 1.64 -5.38 12.34
C LYS A 119 2.52 -5.92 11.21
N ARG A 120 2.35 -5.44 9.98
CA ARG A 120 3.19 -5.84 8.85
C ARG A 120 4.64 -5.41 9.05
N SER A 121 4.90 -4.21 9.60
CA SER A 121 6.25 -3.77 9.96
C SER A 121 6.95 -4.73 10.90
N GLN A 122 6.25 -5.17 11.95
CA GLN A 122 6.82 -6.06 12.98
C GLN A 122 7.14 -7.47 12.47
N ARG A 123 6.54 -7.91 11.35
CA ARG A 123 6.85 -9.21 10.73
C ARG A 123 8.22 -9.25 10.03
N TYR A 124 8.85 -8.09 9.84
CA TYR A 124 10.18 -8.00 9.25
C TYR A 124 11.30 -7.90 10.30
N ASP A 125 10.96 -7.82 11.59
CA ASP A 125 11.91 -7.67 12.71
C ASP A 125 12.28 -9.01 13.41
N TYR A 126 11.92 -10.16 12.83
CA TYR A 126 12.26 -11.51 13.32
C TYR A 126 12.75 -12.43 12.21
#